data_AF-A0A915AZ94-F1
#
_entry.id   AF-A0A915AZ94-F1
#
_cell.length_a   1.000
_cell.length_b   1.000
_cell.length_c   1.000
_cell.angle_alpha   90.00
_cell.angle_beta   90.00
_cell.angle_gamma   90.00
#
_symmetry.space_group_name_H-M   'P 1'
#
loop_
_entity.id
_entity.type
_entity.pdbx_description
1 polymer ?
#
loop_
_entity_poly.entity_id
_entity_poly.type
_entity_poly.pdbx_seq_one_letter_code
_entity_poly.pdbx_strand_id
1 'polypeptide(L)'
;MQILINAIDGQLHLVEVTPETTVAQLKSQLKAFDCVLTSGTRILDEDKCSLSQLDIVHGSTLNVNARLIGGKVHGSLARAGKVRAQTPKVDKQEKKKKKTGPFPKFFE
;
A
#
# COMPACT_ATOMS: atom_id res chain seq x y z
N MET A 1 -19.05 17.51 14.95
CA MET A 1 -18.96 16.11 15.42
C MET A 1 -17.66 15.91 16.15
N GLN A 2 -17.58 14.93 17.05
CA GLN A 2 -16.36 14.63 17.81
C GLN A 2 -15.71 13.39 17.23
N ILE A 3 -14.40 13.45 17.02
CA ILE A 3 -13.58 12.32 16.59
C ILE A 3 -12.45 12.10 17.60
N LEU A 4 -11.96 10.87 17.66
CA LEU A 4 -10.86 10.47 18.53
C LEU A 4 -9.57 10.46 17.71
N ILE A 5 -8.55 11.16 18.16
CA ILE A 5 -7.21 11.14 17.56
C ILE A 5 -6.31 10.36 18.49
N ASN A 6 -5.80 9.23 18.00
CA ASN A 6 -4.75 8.47 18.65
C ASN A 6 -3.40 9.06 18.22
N ALA A 7 -2.76 9.77 19.14
CA ALA A 7 -1.48 10.42 18.94
C ALA A 7 -0.33 9.40 18.98
N ILE A 8 0.85 9.83 18.52
CA ILE A 8 2.04 8.97 18.41
C ILE A 8 2.55 8.51 19.79
N ASP A 9 2.27 9.28 20.83
CA ASP A 9 2.59 8.96 22.23
C ASP A 9 1.58 8.00 22.89
N GLY A 10 0.55 7.58 22.16
CA GLY A 10 -0.50 6.68 22.65
C GLY A 10 -1.62 7.38 23.41
N GLN A 11 -1.64 8.71 23.46
CA GLN A 11 -2.75 9.45 24.05
C GLN A 11 -3.92 9.58 23.07
N LEU A 12 -5.13 9.51 23.61
CA LEU A 12 -6.36 9.75 22.86
C LEU A 12 -6.84 11.19 23.11
N HIS A 13 -6.94 11.97 22.04
CA HIS A 13 -7.48 13.32 22.08
C HIS A 13 -8.85 13.39 21.39
N LEU A 14 -9.81 14.03 22.05
CA LEU A 14 -11.08 14.38 21.42
C LEU A 14 -10.93 15.68 20.65
N VAL A 15 -11.28 15.65 19.37
CA VAL A 15 -11.23 16.82 18.49
C VAL A 15 -12.60 17.06 17.89
N GLU A 16 -13.08 18.29 18.01
CA GLU A 16 -14.30 18.74 17.34
C GLU A 16 -13.99 19.19 15.92
N VAL A 17 -14.71 18.57 14.98
CA VAL A 17 -14.57 18.79 13.54
C VAL A 17 -15.94 18.87 12.88
N THR A 18 -16.03 19.51 11.73
CA THR A 18 -17.24 19.49 10.90
C THR A 18 -17.12 18.37 9.86
N PRO A 19 -18.23 17.78 9.39
CA PRO A 19 -18.19 16.75 8.34
C PRO A 19 -17.58 17.26 7.02
N GLU A 20 -17.67 18.56 6.77
CA GLU A 20 -17.08 19.26 5.62
C GLU A 20 -15.58 19.54 5.77
N THR A 21 -15.02 19.37 6.98
CA THR A 21 -13.59 19.63 7.23
C THR A 21 -12.76 18.73 6.32
N THR A 22 -11.75 19.30 5.66
CA THR A 22 -10.87 18.52 4.78
C THR A 22 -9.74 17.86 5.57
N VAL A 23 -9.16 16.79 5.01
CA VAL A 23 -7.98 16.13 5.60
C VAL A 23 -6.82 17.12 5.78
N ALA A 24 -6.62 18.06 4.84
CA ALA A 24 -5.61 19.11 4.97
C ALA A 24 -5.85 20.03 6.18
N GLN A 25 -7.10 20.46 6.38
CA GLN A 25 -7.48 21.31 7.52
C GLN A 25 -7.26 20.57 8.84
N LEU A 26 -7.63 19.29 8.89
CA LEU A 26 -7.43 18.45 10.06
C LEU A 26 -5.93 18.24 10.35
N LYS A 27 -5.10 17.97 9.34
CA LYS A 27 -3.62 17.90 9.51
C LYS A 27 -3.05 19.21 10.02
N SER A 28 -3.54 20.35 9.54
CA SER A 28 -3.14 21.68 10.00
C SER A 28 -3.51 21.91 11.47
N GLN A 29 -4.74 21.57 11.86
CA GLN A 29 -5.22 21.68 13.23
C GLN A 29 -4.41 20.81 14.20
N LEU A 30 -3.99 19.61 13.76
CA LEU A 30 -3.15 18.70 14.53
C LEU A 30 -1.64 19.00 14.45
N LYS A 31 -1.22 20.01 13.68
CA LYS A 31 0.19 20.31 13.36
C LYS A 31 0.96 19.08 12.85
N ALA A 32 0.27 18.19 12.13
CA ALA A 32 0.75 16.85 11.75
C ALA A 32 1.02 16.74 10.24
N PHE A 33 1.69 17.74 9.65
CA PHE A 33 1.94 17.82 8.20
C PHE A 33 2.79 16.66 7.65
N ASP A 34 3.81 16.24 8.40
CA ASP A 34 4.71 15.16 8.00
C ASP A 34 4.20 13.77 8.40
N CYS A 35 3.04 13.70 9.05
CA CYS A 35 2.44 12.45 9.51
C CYS A 35 1.45 11.87 8.48
N VAL A 36 1.17 10.58 8.64
CA VAL A 36 0.15 9.85 7.90
C VAL A 36 -1.02 9.58 8.83
N LEU A 37 -2.21 10.02 8.43
CA LEU A 37 -3.43 9.76 9.16
C LEU A 37 -4.08 8.47 8.63
N THR A 38 -4.52 7.60 9.52
CA THR A 38 -5.25 6.39 9.15
C THR A 38 -6.56 6.28 9.92
N SER A 39 -7.61 5.85 9.23
CA SER A 39 -8.87 5.42 9.84
C SER A 39 -8.94 3.90 9.73
N GLY A 40 -8.78 3.19 10.86
CA GLY A 40 -8.61 1.73 10.85
C GLY A 40 -7.44 1.30 9.95
N THR A 41 -7.76 0.62 8.84
CA THR A 41 -6.78 0.16 7.83
C THR A 41 -6.63 1.09 6.63
N ARG A 42 -7.49 2.11 6.50
CA ARG A 42 -7.50 3.06 5.38
C ARG A 42 -6.57 4.22 5.65
N ILE A 43 -5.73 4.55 4.66
CA ILE A 43 -4.85 5.71 4.71
C ILE A 43 -5.58 6.93 4.15
N LEU A 44 -5.51 8.06 4.87
CA LEU A 44 -6.10 9.33 4.46
C LEU A 44 -5.05 10.20 3.73
N ASP A 45 -4.72 9.78 2.51
CA ASP A 45 -3.72 10.44 1.66
C ASP A 45 -4.31 11.59 0.82
N GLU A 46 -5.62 11.62 0.63
CA GLU A 46 -6.31 12.63 -0.17
C GLU A 46 -6.65 13.88 0.65
N ASP A 47 -5.78 14.87 0.59
CA ASP A 47 -5.88 16.12 1.38
C ASP A 47 -7.14 16.96 1.11
N LYS A 48 -7.76 16.80 -0.07
CA LYS A 48 -8.95 17.55 -0.49
C LYS A 48 -10.27 16.91 -0.08
N CYS A 49 -10.27 15.64 0.31
CA CYS A 49 -11.49 14.94 0.69
C CYS A 49 -12.03 15.48 2.02
N SER A 50 -13.35 15.62 2.09
CA SER A 50 -14.04 15.90 3.33
C SER A 50 -14.11 14.65 4.21
N LEU A 51 -14.24 14.84 5.52
CA LEU A 51 -14.42 13.71 6.46
C LEU A 51 -15.66 12.88 6.13
N SER A 52 -16.74 13.52 5.66
CA SER A 52 -17.97 12.85 5.22
C SER A 52 -17.75 11.88 4.05
N GLN A 53 -16.91 12.23 3.07
CA GLN A 53 -16.58 11.38 1.92
C GLN A 53 -15.71 10.16 2.29
N LEU A 54 -15.04 10.24 3.45
CA LEU A 54 -14.17 9.19 3.96
C LEU A 54 -14.88 8.28 4.96
N ASP A 55 -16.20 8.41 5.09
CA ASP A 55 -17.04 7.70 6.07
C ASP A 55 -16.58 7.92 7.53
N ILE A 56 -15.94 9.06 7.79
CA ILE A 56 -15.55 9.45 9.15
C ILE A 56 -16.79 10.10 9.78
N VAL A 57 -17.27 9.47 10.84
CA VAL A 57 -18.49 9.86 11.54
C VAL A 57 -18.17 10.25 12.98
N HIS A 58 -19.19 10.66 13.74
CA HIS A 58 -19.04 10.91 15.16
C HIS A 58 -18.51 9.64 15.88
N GLY A 59 -17.48 9.81 16.71
CA GLY A 59 -16.84 8.73 17.46
C GLY A 59 -15.82 7.91 16.66
N SER A 60 -15.55 8.24 15.39
CA SER A 60 -14.48 7.58 14.63
C SER A 60 -13.09 7.86 15.24
N THR A 61 -12.24 6.84 15.25
CA THR A 61 -10.86 6.93 15.72
C THR A 61 -9.88 7.01 14.54
N LEU A 62 -9.06 8.05 14.52
CA LEU A 62 -7.97 8.24 13.57
C LEU A 62 -6.63 8.06 14.27
N ASN A 63 -5.69 7.39 13.62
CA ASN A 63 -4.32 7.24 14.13
C ASN A 63 -3.37 8.20 13.40
N VAL A 64 -2.53 8.88 14.16
CA VAL A 64 -1.42 9.67 13.64
C VAL A 64 -0.18 8.79 13.61
N ASN A 65 0.38 8.58 12.42
CA ASN A 65 1.57 7.76 12.23
C ASN A 65 2.73 8.61 11.71
N ALA A 66 3.91 8.48 12.31
CA ALA A 66 5.11 9.10 11.77
C ALA A 66 5.52 8.40 10.45
N ARG A 67 5.91 9.19 9.43
CA ARG A 67 6.49 8.62 8.21
C ARG A 67 7.93 8.20 8.48
N LEU A 68 8.21 6.91 8.32
CA LEU A 68 9.58 6.43 8.27
C LEU A 68 10.21 6.81 6.93
N ILE A 69 11.42 7.36 6.97
CA ILE A 69 12.26 7.60 5.79
C ILE A 69 12.52 6.23 5.14
N GLY A 70 11.96 6.00 3.95
CA GLY A 70 12.03 4.71 3.23
C GLY A 70 10.67 4.09 2.86
N GLY A 71 9.56 4.62 3.39
CA GLY A 71 8.21 4.21 3.00
C GLY A 71 7.78 2.80 3.44
N LYS A 72 6.53 2.44 3.13
CA LYS A 72 5.96 1.11 3.44
C LYS A 72 6.51 0.07 2.46
N VAL A 73 7.63 -0.56 2.80
CA VAL A 73 8.18 -1.67 2.03
C VAL A 73 7.38 -2.94 2.32
N HIS A 74 6.56 -3.39 1.37
CA HIS A 74 5.80 -4.64 1.52
C HIS A 74 6.67 -5.85 1.16
N GLY A 75 7.01 -6.66 2.16
CA GLY A 75 7.59 -7.99 2.00
C GLY A 75 9.04 -8.00 1.48
N SER A 76 9.92 -8.75 2.15
CA SER A 76 11.29 -8.90 1.68
C SER A 76 11.31 -9.57 0.29
N LEU A 77 11.74 -8.85 -0.74
CA LEU A 77 12.12 -9.41 -2.05
C LEU A 77 13.36 -10.31 -1.98
N ALA A 78 13.85 -10.64 -0.78
CA ALA A 78 15.02 -11.47 -0.52
C ALA A 78 14.98 -12.85 -1.22
N ARG A 79 13.80 -13.31 -1.64
CA ARG A 79 13.63 -14.57 -2.40
C ARG A 79 13.33 -14.39 -3.89
N ALA A 80 13.18 -13.16 -4.38
CA ALA A 80 12.96 -12.91 -5.80
C ALA A 80 14.18 -13.40 -6.60
N GLY A 81 13.94 -14.24 -7.61
CA GLY A 81 15.01 -14.77 -8.47
C GLY A 81 15.83 -15.94 -7.90
N LYS A 82 15.61 -16.38 -6.64
CA LYS A 82 16.38 -17.49 -6.01
C LYS A 82 16.45 -18.74 -6.89
N VAL A 83 15.32 -19.14 -7.47
CA VAL A 83 15.23 -20.36 -8.28
C VAL A 83 16.01 -20.24 -9.60
N ARG A 84 15.92 -19.09 -10.29
CA ARG A 84 16.66 -18.85 -11.54
C ARG A 84 18.17 -18.79 -11.34
N ALA A 85 18.62 -18.28 -10.19
CA ALA A 85 20.04 -18.21 -9.85
C ALA A 85 20.60 -19.57 -9.41
N GLN A 86 19.78 -20.40 -8.76
CA GLN A 86 20.19 -21.74 -8.32
C GLN A 86 20.25 -22.74 -9.49
N THR A 87 19.39 -22.58 -10.51
CA THR A 87 19.39 -23.50 -11.65
C THR A 87 20.65 -23.30 -12.49
N PRO A 88 21.43 -24.37 -12.77
CA PRO A 88 22.58 -24.28 -13.67
C PRO A 88 22.11 -23.79 -15.03
N LYS A 89 22.86 -22.83 -15.61
CA LYS A 89 22.53 -22.28 -16.91
C LYS A 89 22.85 -23.32 -17.98
N VAL A 90 21.84 -24.08 -18.38
CA VAL A 90 21.96 -25.03 -19.48
C VAL A 90 21.80 -24.29 -20.80
N ASP A 91 22.83 -24.37 -21.65
CA ASP A 91 22.76 -23.84 -23.00
C ASP A 91 21.69 -24.57 -23.81
N LYS A 92 21.04 -23.83 -24.72
CA LYS A 92 20.05 -24.43 -25.61
C LYS A 92 20.78 -25.44 -26.49
N GLN A 93 20.50 -26.73 -26.27
CA GLN A 93 20.93 -27.77 -27.19
C GLN A 93 20.40 -27.43 -28.58
N GLU A 94 21.27 -27.47 -29.60
CA GLU A 94 20.87 -27.36 -30.99
C GLU A 94 20.00 -28.55 -31.37
N LYS A 95 18.70 -28.41 -31.14
CA LYS A 95 17.72 -29.38 -31.57
C LYS A 95 17.65 -29.30 -33.09
N LYS A 96 17.96 -30.41 -33.78
CA LYS A 96 17.73 -30.54 -35.22
C LYS A 96 16.32 -30.01 -35.52
N LYS A 97 16.22 -29.01 -36.40
CA LYS A 97 14.93 -28.45 -36.82
C LYS A 97 14.05 -29.63 -37.24
N LYS A 98 12.93 -29.81 -36.54
CA LYS A 98 11.92 -30.77 -37.01
C LYS A 98 11.49 -30.27 -38.39
N LYS A 99 11.45 -31.16 -39.38
CA LYS A 99 10.89 -30.85 -40.70
C LYS A 99 9.41 -30.57 -40.50
N THR A 100 9.02 -29.30 -40.46
CA THR A 100 7.62 -28.91 -40.48
C THR A 100 7.17 -28.95 -41.95
N GLY A 101 6.67 -30.10 -42.38
CA GLY A 101 5.85 -30.25 -43.60
C GLY A 101 4.39 -30.51 -43.19
N PRO A 102 3.43 -30.47 -44.13
CA PRO A 102 2.00 -30.55 -43.82
C PRO A 102 1.54 -31.86 -43.15
N PHE A 103 2.37 -32.91 -43.13
CA PHE A 103 2.10 -34.13 -42.35
C PHE A 103 3.34 -34.54 -41.53
N PRO A 104 3.25 -34.66 -40.19
CA PRO A 104 4.24 -35.42 -39.44
C PRO A 104 4.10 -36.90 -39.86
N LYS A 105 5.16 -37.49 -40.42
CA LYS A 105 5.19 -38.94 -40.67
C LYS A 105 5.04 -39.65 -39.33
N PHE A 106 3.95 -40.37 -39.14
CA PHE A 106 3.82 -41.38 -38.09
C PHE A 106 4.81 -42.50 -38.43
N PHE A 107 5.70 -42.82 -37.49
CA PHE A 107 6.55 -44.00 -37.58
C PHE A 107 5.64 -45.22 -37.39
N GLU A 108 5.68 -46.16 -38.34
CA GLU A 108 5.29 -47.56 -38.09
C GLU A 108 6.37 -48.25 -37.22
#